data_AF-A0A3N6NJR4-F1
#
_entry.id   AF-A0A3N6NJR4-F1
#
_cell.length_a   1.000
_cell.length_b   1.000
_cell.length_c   1.000
_cell.angle_alpha   90.00
_cell.angle_beta   90.00
_cell.angle_gamma   90.00
#
_symmetry.space_group_name_H-M   'P 1'
#
loop_
_entity.id
_entity.type
_entity.pdbx_description
1 polymer ?
#
loop_
_entity_poly.entity_id
_entity_poly.type
_entity_poly.pdbx_seq_one_letter_code
_entity_poly.pdbx_strand_id
1 'polypeptide(L)' 'MLEEKLKEAIVGELQRQAADRPQALKVQGAQEAKGSEELTVNGKIDLGALAMVIAGSVAGGP' A
#
# COMPACT_ATOMS: atom_id res chain seq x y z
N MET A 1 9.10 -2.90 -13.36
CA MET A 1 8.03 -2.62 -14.36
C MET A 1 6.94 -1.76 -13.73
N LEU A 2 6.03 -1.16 -14.51
CA LEU A 2 4.98 -0.26 -13.98
C LEU A 2 4.13 -0.93 -12.89
N GLU A 3 3.79 -2.21 -13.10
CA GLU A 3 3.04 -3.02 -12.15
C GLU A 3 3.77 -3.17 -10.80
N GLU A 4 5.08 -3.39 -10.80
CA GLU A 4 5.88 -3.46 -9.57
C GLU A 4 5.87 -2.12 -8.82
N LYS A 5 6.01 -0.99 -9.54
CA LYS A 5 5.93 0.35 -8.93
C LYS A 5 4.55 0.61 -8.31
N LEU A 6 3.49 0.15 -8.96
CA LEU A 6 2.13 0.25 -8.44
C LEU A 6 1.95 -0.59 -7.17
N LYS A 7 2.45 -1.83 -7.16
CA LYS A 7 2.43 -2.70 -5.97
C LYS A 7 3.21 -2.08 -4.81
N GLU A 8 4.40 -1.54 -5.07
CA GLU A 8 5.20 -0.84 -4.06
C GLU A 8 4.47 0.38 -3.49
N ALA A 9 3.82 1.18 -4.35
CA ALA A 9 3.03 2.33 -3.92
C ALA A 9 1.83 1.92 -3.05
N ILE A 10 1.11 0.86 -3.44
CA ILE A 10 -0.03 0.32 -2.67
C ILE A 10 0.44 -0.19 -1.30
N VAL A 11 1.48 -1.02 -1.27
CA VAL A 11 1.99 -1.61 -0.01
C VAL A 11 2.55 -0.51 0.90
N GLY A 12 3.33 0.42 0.35
CA GLY A 12 3.91 1.52 1.11
C GLY A 12 2.85 2.44 1.72
N GLU A 13 1.77 2.73 0.99
CA GLU A 13 0.62 3.45 1.54
C GLU A 13 -0.04 2.70 2.68
N LEU A 14 -0.40 1.42 2.47
CA LEU A 14 -1.12 0.63 3.47
C LEU A 14 -0.29 0.47 4.75
N GLN A 15 1.03 0.29 4.61
CA GLN A 15 1.96 0.27 5.74
C GLN A 15 2.01 1.61 6.47
N ARG A 16 2.02 2.74 5.74
CA ARG A 16 2.00 4.06 6.36
C ARG A 16 0.72 4.28 7.15
N GLN A 17 -0.45 3.99 6.57
CA GLN A 17 -1.73 4.11 7.28
C GLN A 17 -1.79 3.19 8.51
N ALA A 18 -1.23 1.98 8.43
CA ALA A 18 -1.14 1.06 9.57
C ALA A 18 -0.22 1.60 10.67
N ALA A 19 0.89 2.24 10.31
CA ALA A 19 1.80 2.89 11.26
C ALA A 19 1.15 4.10 11.95
N ASP A 20 0.32 4.87 11.23
CA ASP A 20 -0.42 6.02 11.78
C ASP A 20 -1.56 5.56 12.71
N ARG A 21 -2.10 4.35 12.52
CA ARG A 21 -3.28 3.83 13.24
C ARG A 21 -3.11 2.35 13.64
N PRO A 22 -2.10 1.98 14.46
CA PRO A 22 -1.70 0.58 14.67
C PRO A 22 -2.76 -0.27 15.38
N GLN A 23 -3.62 0.33 16.20
CA GLN A 23 -4.77 -0.35 16.81
C GLN A 23 -5.96 -0.58 15.86
N ALA A 24 -6.05 0.17 14.77
CA ALA A 24 -7.24 0.20 13.89
C ALA A 24 -7.00 -0.38 12.49
N LEU A 25 -5.73 -0.57 12.09
CA LEU A 25 -5.35 -1.13 10.81
C LEU A 25 -4.13 -2.04 10.97
N LYS A 26 -4.25 -3.27 10.49
CA LYS A 26 -3.16 -4.26 10.43
C LYS A 26 -2.98 -4.73 8.99
N VAL A 27 -1.72 -4.85 8.57
CA VAL A 27 -1.31 -5.31 7.24
C VAL A 27 -0.37 -6.51 7.41
N GLN A 28 -0.65 -7.61 6.72
CA GLN A 28 0.11 -8.86 6.78
C GLN A 28 0.46 -9.34 5.37
N GLY A 29 1.60 -10.03 5.22
CA GLY A 29 2.12 -10.49 3.94
C GLY A 29 2.90 -9.43 3.16
N ALA A 30 3.06 -8.20 3.69
CA ALA A 30 3.75 -7.12 2.99
C ALA A 30 5.25 -7.39 2.74
N GLN A 31 5.91 -8.15 3.61
CA GLN A 31 7.30 -8.58 3.42
C GLN A 31 7.42 -9.72 2.38
N GLU A 32 6.34 -10.48 2.19
CA GLU A 32 6.24 -11.61 1.26
C GLU A 32 5.66 -11.19 -0.09
N ALA A 33 5.11 -9.98 -0.19
CA ALA A 33 4.50 -9.41 -1.39
C ALA A 33 5.46 -9.25 -2.60
N LYS A 34 6.76 -9.48 -2.40
CA LYS A 34 7.73 -9.61 -3.50
C LYS A 34 7.67 -10.97 -4.21
N GLY A 35 7.05 -11.98 -3.60
CA GLY A 35 6.85 -13.32 -4.17
C GLY A 35 5.41 -13.83 -4.10
N SER A 36 4.54 -13.17 -3.32
CA SER A 36 3.10 -13.41 -3.25
C SER A 36 2.35 -12.22 -3.81
N GLU A 37 1.31 -12.45 -4.61
CA GLU A 37 0.42 -11.41 -5.16
C GLU A 37 -0.68 -10.98 -4.17
N GLU A 38 -0.63 -11.48 -2.94
CA GLU A 38 -1.70 -11.35 -1.97
C GLU A 38 -1.25 -10.60 -0.70
N LEU A 39 -2.17 -9.80 -0.17
CA LEU A 39 -1.97 -9.01 1.04
C LEU A 39 -3.24 -9.11 1.90
N THR A 40 -3.08 -9.36 3.19
CA THR A 40 -4.21 -9.34 4.12
C THR A 40 -4.27 -7.99 4.84
N VAL A 41 -5.41 -7.30 4.72
CA VAL A 41 -5.66 -6.01 5.36
C VAL A 41 -6.85 -6.10 6.29
N ASN A 42 -6.65 -5.80 7.58
CA ASN A 42 -7.69 -5.82 8.60
C ASN A 42 -7.84 -4.45 9.23
N GLY A 43 -8.92 -3.74 8.89
CA GLY A 43 -9.21 -2.41 9.42
C GLY A 43 -9.78 -1.46 8.38
N LYS A 44 -9.90 -0.19 8.76
CA LYS A 44 -10.35 0.87 7.85
C LYS A 44 -9.17 1.45 7.08
N ILE A 45 -9.33 1.55 5.76
CA ILE A 45 -8.38 2.19 4.86
C ILE A 45 -8.92 3.57 4.46
N ASP A 46 -8.05 4.57 4.43
CA ASP A 46 -8.34 5.83 3.76
C ASP A 46 -8.10 5.67 2.25
N LEU A 47 -9.20 5.46 1.51
CA LEU A 47 -9.15 5.25 0.07
C LEU A 47 -8.71 6.50 -0.70
N GLY A 48 -8.95 7.71 -0.17
CA GLY A 48 -8.55 8.96 -0.82
C GLY A 48 -7.03 9.13 -0.80
N ALA A 49 -6.42 8.90 0.37
CA ALA A 49 -4.97 8.90 0.51
C ALA A 49 -4.30 7.83 -0.37
N LEU A 50 -4.89 6.62 -0.42
CA LEU A 50 -4.39 5.53 -1.27
C LEU A 50 -4.46 5.85 -2.76
N ALA A 51 -5.60 6.37 -3.24
CA ALA A 51 -5.73 6.76 -4.63
C ALA A 51 -4.74 7.86 -5.03
N MET A 52 -4.47 8.83 -4.14
CA MET A 52 -3.53 9.92 -4.38
C MET A 52 -2.09 9.42 -4.56
N VAL A 53 -1.63 8.51 -3.71
CA VAL A 53 -0.27 7.93 -3.82
C VAL A 53 -0.13 7.07 -5.06
N ILE A 54 -1.13 6.25 -5.38
CA ILE A 54 -1.14 5.46 -6.60
C ILE A 54 -1.06 6.38 -7.82
N ALA A 55 -1.91 7.42 -7.90
CA ALA A 55 -1.89 8.39 -8.99
C ALA A 55 -0.53 9.09 -9.14
N GLY A 56 0.14 9.43 -8.04
CA GLY A 56 1.50 9.99 -8.06
C GLY A 56 2.53 9.03 -8.64
N SER A 57 2.40 7.72 -8.36
CA SER A 57 3.35 6.70 -8.85
C SER A 57 3.26 6.44 -10.37
N VAL A 58 2.08 6.60 -10.98
CA VAL A 58 1.89 6.50 -12.45
C VAL A 58 2.16 7.80 -13.19
N ALA A 59 1.96 8.96 -12.55
CA ALA A 59 2.13 10.27 -13.18
C ALA A 59 3.61 10.67 -13.42
N GLY A 60 4.58 9.85 -12.99
CA GLY A 60 6.00 10.09 -13.22
C GLY A 60 6.70 10.86 -12.10
N GLY A 61 6.42 10.53 -10.83
CA GLY A 61 7.29 10.97 -9.74
C GLY A 61 8.75 10.49 -9.94
N PRO A 62 9.76 11.26 -9.47
CA PRO A 62 11.18 10.96 -9.67
C PRO A 62 11.59 9.55 -9.22
#